data_AF-A0A2P8W2C7-F1
#
_entry.id   AF-A0A2P8W2C7-F1
#
_cell.length_a   1.000
_cell.length_b   1.000
_cell.length_c   1.000
_cell.angle_alpha   90.00
_cell.angle_beta   90.00
_cell.angle_gamma   90.00
#
_symmetry.space_group_name_H-M   'P 1'
#
loop_
_entity.id
_entity.type
_entity.pdbx_description
1 polymer ?
#
loop_
_entity_poly.entity_id
_entity_poly.type
_entity_poly.pdbx_seq_one_letter_code
_entity_poly.pdbx_strand_id
1 'polypeptide(L)'
;MESAPDITARLDRIESAVCTLARDYKRDAKATQQHRKRSTRKLEQVTEAAAWSALTTDLIFYGVCLGAVAIVDGYALIMDNVPGWAKSYFQFTRTAEEQPYHLAQQNQLSAHVAAQALTWKGVNFKAGQTARCADWVRRVLAEAGVNVGVAKGSAGPLMADSFHGAELGELILDVGQLRPGDIVMFADTYRGPGRSPIAGRGRITHVGIVTSCDATGCMMMDRPTAARPVQHRRVSTFKFHSALRPAEYGKAQPPSSAAPSDDLLKRAIGRAEGTRDRNGNPTAAFGGHTDPGNRKRNLGSFSYQHGAPSPDEADRRWLEVLRKAEPEIQAQATAKFGQPLSKTALVAALDGYTQSPDAGKRFVPHLPTHDPSPEQIIAARAAALAESRRVFPGGPLNVSADQQRRVNALLEQLY
;
A
#
# COMPACT_ATOMS: atom_id res chain seq x y z
N MET A 1 -59.75 6.54 25.22
CA MET A 1 -58.94 7.11 26.32
C MET A 1 -58.22 5.96 26.98
N GLU A 2 -56.88 5.90 26.89
CA GLU A 2 -56.10 4.97 27.72
C GLU A 2 -56.46 5.25 29.18
N SER A 3 -56.80 4.21 29.94
CA SER A 3 -57.14 4.36 31.35
C SER A 3 -55.90 4.78 32.15
N ALA A 4 -56.07 5.67 33.14
CA ALA A 4 -54.98 6.15 34.01
C ALA A 4 -54.03 5.07 34.58
N PRO A 5 -54.46 3.82 34.87
CA PRO A 5 -53.54 2.75 35.27
C PRO A 5 -52.47 2.39 34.21
N ASP A 6 -52.78 2.53 32.93
CA ASP A 6 -51.87 2.14 31.84
C ASP A 6 -50.74 3.16 31.63
N ILE A 7 -51.03 4.44 31.89
CA ILE A 7 -50.02 5.51 31.85
C ILE A 7 -48.99 5.30 32.97
N THR A 8 -49.44 4.92 34.17
CA THR A 8 -48.56 4.68 35.33
C THR A 8 -47.60 3.52 35.05
N ALA A 9 -48.11 2.39 34.54
CA ALA A 9 -47.28 1.24 34.19
C ALA A 9 -46.26 1.54 33.07
N ARG A 10 -46.58 2.46 32.15
CA ARG A 10 -45.64 2.92 31.11
C ARG A 10 -44.54 3.80 31.70
N LEU A 11 -44.87 4.67 32.64
CA LEU A 11 -43.88 5.52 33.33
C LEU A 11 -42.88 4.68 34.14
N ASP A 12 -43.36 3.67 34.88
CA ASP A 12 -42.49 2.76 35.65
C ASP A 12 -41.51 1.99 34.75
N ARG A 13 -41.97 1.55 33.56
CA ARG A 13 -41.11 0.89 32.56
C ARG A 13 -40.03 1.83 32.01
N ILE A 14 -40.38 3.09 31.78
CA ILE A 14 -39.43 4.11 31.30
C ILE A 14 -38.39 4.39 32.39
N GLU A 15 -38.81 4.57 33.63
CA GLU A 15 -37.90 4.85 34.76
C GLU A 15 -36.92 3.69 34.99
N SER A 16 -37.41 2.45 34.94
CA SER A 16 -36.58 1.25 35.04
C SER A 16 -35.57 1.13 33.89
N ALA A 17 -35.98 1.46 32.66
CA ALA A 17 -35.11 1.47 31.49
C ALA A 17 -34.01 2.54 31.61
N VAL A 18 -34.37 3.76 32.06
CA VAL A 18 -33.42 4.85 32.30
C VAL A 18 -32.41 4.48 33.39
N CYS A 19 -32.86 3.87 34.48
CA CYS A 19 -31.98 3.38 35.55
C CYS A 19 -31.03 2.29 35.07
N THR A 20 -31.45 1.45 34.13
CA THR A 20 -30.59 0.41 33.53
C THR A 20 -29.54 1.02 32.61
N LEU A 21 -29.94 1.93 31.72
CA LEU A 21 -29.02 2.68 30.85
C LEU A 21 -27.97 3.48 31.65
N ALA A 22 -28.37 4.12 32.74
CA ALA A 22 -27.45 4.87 33.60
C ALA A 22 -26.40 3.97 34.27
N ARG A 23 -26.77 2.73 34.65
CA ARG A 23 -25.85 1.74 35.22
C ARG A 23 -24.88 1.22 34.16
N ASP A 24 -25.36 0.92 32.96
CA ASP A 24 -24.52 0.48 31.85
C ASP A 24 -23.53 1.58 31.44
N TYR A 25 -23.97 2.84 31.34
CA TYR A 25 -23.10 3.97 31.05
C TYR A 25 -21.97 4.12 32.09
N LYS A 26 -22.28 3.99 33.39
CA LYS A 26 -21.27 4.02 34.46
C LYS A 26 -20.28 2.85 34.35
N ARG A 27 -20.75 1.65 33.98
CA ARG A 27 -19.89 0.47 33.78
C ARG A 27 -18.93 0.69 32.61
N ASP A 28 -19.42 1.22 31.49
CA ASP A 28 -18.62 1.47 30.28
C ASP A 28 -17.60 2.60 30.50
N ALA A 29 -17.98 3.66 31.24
CA ALA A 29 -17.05 4.72 31.64
C ALA A 29 -15.90 4.16 32.50
N LYS A 30 -16.21 3.27 33.45
CA LYS A 30 -15.19 2.61 34.30
C LYS A 30 -14.29 1.67 33.50
N ALA A 31 -14.85 0.91 32.56
CA ALA A 31 -14.09 0.04 31.66
C ALA A 31 -13.13 0.86 30.76
N THR A 32 -13.61 1.97 30.22
CA THR A 32 -12.79 2.91 29.41
C THR A 32 -11.66 3.51 30.23
N GLN A 33 -11.91 3.91 31.48
CA GLN A 33 -10.88 4.44 32.38
C GLN A 33 -9.83 3.36 32.73
N GLN A 34 -10.25 2.12 32.98
CA GLN A 34 -9.34 1.00 33.23
C GLN A 34 -8.50 0.67 31.99
N HIS A 35 -9.09 0.70 30.80
CA HIS A 35 -8.36 0.51 29.53
C HIS A 35 -7.30 1.60 29.34
N ARG A 36 -7.65 2.88 29.55
CA ARG A 36 -6.69 3.99 29.51
C ARG A 36 -5.52 3.77 30.46
N LYS A 37 -5.78 3.42 31.74
CA LYS A 37 -4.72 3.12 32.72
C LYS A 37 -3.80 1.96 32.28
N ARG A 38 -4.35 0.91 31.67
CA ARG A 38 -3.55 -0.20 31.12
C ARG A 38 -2.71 0.22 29.92
N SER A 39 -3.26 1.04 29.02
CA SER A 39 -2.51 1.60 27.89
C SER A 39 -1.38 2.51 28.34
N THR A 40 -1.61 3.38 29.34
CA THR A 40 -0.55 4.26 29.88
C THR A 40 0.59 3.45 30.48
N ARG A 41 0.29 2.42 31.29
CA ARG A 41 1.32 1.51 31.84
C ARG A 41 2.10 0.76 30.77
N LYS A 42 1.44 0.32 29.68
CA LYS A 42 2.14 -0.30 28.54
C LYS A 42 3.07 0.69 27.84
N LEU A 43 2.66 1.95 27.69
CA LEU A 43 3.49 2.99 27.10
C LEU A 43 4.70 3.32 27.99
N GLU A 44 4.50 3.40 29.31
CA GLU A 44 5.59 3.56 30.29
C GLU A 44 6.58 2.38 30.21
N GLN A 45 6.10 1.15 30.15
CA GLN A 45 6.97 -0.03 29.99
C GLN A 45 7.76 -0.03 28.67
N VAL A 46 7.14 0.39 27.56
CA VAL A 46 7.81 0.47 26.25
C VAL A 46 8.86 1.60 26.24
N THR A 47 8.54 2.75 26.85
CA THR A 47 9.49 3.88 26.93
C THR A 47 10.68 3.57 27.85
N GLU A 48 10.45 2.88 28.97
CA GLU A 48 11.51 2.39 29.84
C GLU A 48 12.41 1.37 29.13
N ALA A 49 11.82 0.40 28.42
CA ALA A 49 12.57 -0.57 27.62
C ALA A 49 13.41 0.09 26.50
N ALA A 50 12.87 1.12 25.85
CA ALA A 50 13.59 1.89 24.83
C ALA A 50 14.77 2.68 25.42
N ALA A 51 14.60 3.25 26.62
CA ALA A 51 15.67 3.97 27.32
C ALA A 51 16.82 3.02 27.73
N TRP A 52 16.50 1.83 28.24
CA TRP A 52 17.51 0.80 28.52
C TRP A 52 18.24 0.34 27.27
N SER A 53 17.52 0.14 26.16
CA SER A 53 18.11 -0.23 24.86
C SER A 53 19.10 0.83 24.36
N ALA A 54 18.73 2.11 24.44
CA ALA A 54 19.60 3.22 24.05
C ALA A 54 20.88 3.27 24.91
N LEU A 55 20.76 3.15 26.23
CA LEU A 55 21.89 3.09 27.15
C LEU A 55 22.83 1.90 26.87
N THR A 56 22.28 0.72 26.58
CA THR A 56 23.11 -0.44 26.22
C THR A 56 23.78 -0.26 24.87
N THR A 57 23.12 0.37 23.90
CA THR A 57 23.69 0.63 22.57
C THR A 57 24.84 1.62 22.66
N ASP A 58 24.68 2.69 23.45
CA ASP A 58 25.73 3.68 23.69
C ASP A 58 26.93 3.05 24.43
N LEU A 59 26.70 2.24 25.47
CA LEU A 59 27.78 1.54 26.18
C LEU A 59 28.56 0.58 25.26
N ILE A 60 27.88 -0.12 24.37
CA ILE A 60 28.52 -0.97 23.36
C ILE A 60 29.29 -0.11 22.36
N PHE A 61 28.73 1.02 21.89
CA PHE A 61 29.42 1.93 20.99
C PHE A 61 30.66 2.56 21.64
N TYR A 62 30.61 2.97 22.91
CA TYR A 62 31.79 3.46 23.63
C TYR A 62 32.83 2.37 23.86
N GLY A 63 32.41 1.12 24.14
CA GLY A 63 33.31 -0.02 24.24
C GLY A 63 33.98 -0.37 22.91
N VAL A 64 33.23 -0.30 21.80
CA VAL A 64 33.73 -0.54 20.44
C VAL A 64 34.61 0.62 19.97
N CYS A 65 34.28 1.89 20.25
CA CYS A 65 35.10 3.05 19.89
C CYS A 65 36.42 3.11 20.68
N LEU A 66 36.47 2.61 21.91
CA LEU A 66 37.73 2.44 22.66
C LEU A 66 38.57 1.26 22.14
N GLY A 67 37.95 0.26 21.50
CA GLY A 67 38.65 -0.85 20.82
C GLY A 67 39.05 -0.57 19.37
N ALA A 68 38.30 0.28 18.65
CA ALA A 68 38.39 0.45 17.20
C ALA A 68 39.50 1.41 16.71
N VAL A 69 40.35 1.94 17.60
CA VAL A 69 41.60 2.61 17.20
C VAL A 69 42.71 1.61 16.88
N ALA A 70 42.50 0.32 17.15
CA ALA A 70 43.33 -0.76 16.63
C ALA A 70 42.46 -1.76 15.87
N ILE A 71 42.91 -2.15 14.67
CA ILE A 71 42.40 -3.27 13.87
C ILE A 71 41.32 -2.88 12.83
N VAL A 72 41.78 -2.54 11.62
CA VAL A 72 40.97 -2.67 10.39
C VAL A 72 41.40 -3.89 9.54
N ASP A 73 42.54 -4.54 9.81
CA ASP A 73 42.98 -5.70 9.00
C ASP A 73 42.75 -7.09 9.64
N GLY A 74 42.10 -7.17 10.80
CA GLY A 74 41.92 -8.44 11.56
C GLY A 74 40.50 -9.01 11.59
N TYR A 75 39.55 -8.46 10.83
CA TYR A 75 38.12 -8.76 11.00
C TYR A 75 37.73 -10.21 10.58
N ALA A 76 38.45 -10.82 9.65
CA ALA A 76 38.16 -12.18 9.19
C ALA A 76 38.65 -13.29 10.13
N LEU A 77 39.73 -13.05 10.90
CA LEU A 77 40.32 -14.06 11.80
C LEU A 77 39.64 -14.14 13.18
N ILE A 78 38.92 -13.08 13.57
CA ILE A 78 38.23 -13.02 14.86
C ILE A 78 36.89 -13.77 14.82
N MET A 79 36.18 -13.76 13.69
CA MET A 79 34.83 -14.33 13.57
C MET A 79 34.76 -15.85 13.75
N ASP A 80 35.86 -16.56 13.54
CA ASP A 80 35.93 -18.02 13.75
C ASP A 80 36.02 -18.40 15.24
N ASN A 81 36.49 -17.50 16.11
CA ASN A 81 36.63 -17.73 17.56
C ASN A 81 35.56 -17.03 18.41
N VAL A 82 34.56 -16.40 17.79
CA VAL A 82 33.48 -15.74 18.52
C VAL A 82 32.60 -16.79 19.23
N PRO A 83 32.41 -16.68 20.56
CA PRO A 83 31.54 -17.58 21.31
C PRO A 83 30.13 -17.64 20.71
N GLY A 84 29.50 -18.81 20.77
CA GLY A 84 28.18 -19.04 20.16
C GLY A 84 27.12 -18.01 20.55
N TRP A 85 27.16 -17.48 21.78
CA TRP A 85 26.23 -16.45 22.25
C TRP A 85 26.35 -15.13 21.48
N ALA A 86 27.56 -14.75 21.06
CA ALA A 86 27.78 -13.53 20.29
C ALA A 86 27.40 -13.72 18.81
N LYS A 87 27.61 -14.91 18.24
CA LYS A 87 27.04 -15.25 16.91
C LYS A 87 25.50 -15.19 16.92
N SER A 88 24.86 -15.71 17.98
CA SER A 88 23.41 -15.61 18.17
C SER A 88 22.95 -14.17 18.39
N TYR A 89 23.71 -13.35 19.12
CA TYR A 89 23.42 -11.93 19.31
C TYR A 89 23.49 -11.15 17.99
N PHE A 90 24.54 -11.34 17.17
CA PHE A 90 24.66 -10.69 15.86
C PHE A 90 23.60 -11.16 14.86
N GLN A 91 23.22 -12.44 14.88
CA GLN A 91 22.08 -12.92 14.09
C GLN A 91 20.78 -12.27 14.54
N PHE A 92 20.55 -12.14 15.85
CA PHE A 92 19.37 -11.52 16.43
C PHE A 92 19.27 -10.02 16.12
N THR A 93 20.38 -9.27 16.19
CA THR A 93 20.39 -7.84 15.85
C THR A 93 20.12 -7.64 14.35
N ARG A 94 20.62 -8.53 13.49
CA ARG A 94 20.34 -8.48 12.04
C ARG A 94 18.86 -8.73 11.73
N THR A 95 18.22 -9.70 12.38
CA THR A 95 16.77 -9.91 12.23
C THR A 95 15.93 -8.77 12.80
N ALA A 96 16.40 -8.11 13.87
CA ALA A 96 15.72 -6.96 14.45
C ALA A 96 15.76 -5.72 13.54
N GLU A 97 16.84 -5.52 12.77
CA GLU A 97 16.94 -4.44 11.77
C GLU A 97 16.20 -4.73 10.46
N GLU A 98 16.07 -6.00 10.04
CA GLU A 98 15.37 -6.39 8.81
C GLU A 98 13.83 -6.40 8.97
N GLN A 99 13.31 -6.62 10.18
CA GLN A 99 11.86 -6.70 10.45
C GLN A 99 11.03 -5.45 10.07
N PRO A 100 11.44 -4.21 10.40
CA PRO A 100 10.69 -3.00 10.07
C PRO A 100 10.51 -2.81 8.56
N TYR A 101 11.52 -3.20 7.76
CA TYR A 101 11.49 -3.08 6.30
C TYR A 101 10.43 -4.00 5.68
N HIS A 102 10.42 -5.28 6.08
CA HIS A 102 9.43 -6.22 5.59
C HIS A 102 7.99 -5.81 5.93
N LEU A 103 7.77 -5.27 7.13
CA LEU A 103 6.45 -4.78 7.53
C LEU A 103 6.01 -3.55 6.71
N ALA A 104 6.94 -2.63 6.43
CA ALA A 104 6.65 -1.45 5.61
C ALA A 104 6.30 -1.83 4.16
N GLN A 105 7.07 -2.73 3.54
CA GLN A 105 6.81 -3.22 2.19
C GLN A 105 5.49 -3.99 2.09
N GLN A 106 5.22 -4.85 3.08
CA GLN A 106 3.94 -5.54 3.22
C GLN A 106 2.77 -4.57 3.29
N ASN A 107 2.90 -3.49 4.06
CA ASN A 107 1.87 -2.45 4.18
C ASN A 107 1.66 -1.68 2.86
N GLN A 108 2.72 -1.45 2.06
CA GLN A 108 2.59 -0.78 0.77
C GLN A 108 1.83 -1.63 -0.25
N LEU A 109 2.19 -2.91 -0.41
CA LEU A 109 1.52 -3.78 -1.36
C LEU A 109 0.07 -4.06 -0.95
N SER A 110 -0.19 -4.24 0.35
CA SER A 110 -1.56 -4.40 0.85
C SER A 110 -2.40 -3.13 0.65
N ALA A 111 -1.82 -1.93 0.88
CA ALA A 111 -2.47 -0.66 0.57
C ALA A 111 -2.74 -0.49 -0.93
N HIS A 112 -1.82 -0.93 -1.79
CA HIS A 112 -2.01 -0.91 -3.24
C HIS A 112 -3.18 -1.81 -3.68
N VAL A 113 -3.27 -3.03 -3.14
CA VAL A 113 -4.42 -3.93 -3.39
C VAL A 113 -5.74 -3.29 -2.95
N ALA A 114 -5.76 -2.64 -1.78
CA ALA A 114 -6.94 -1.92 -1.30
C ALA A 114 -7.34 -0.75 -2.22
N ALA A 115 -6.36 0.05 -2.65
CA ALA A 115 -6.58 1.15 -3.59
C ALA A 115 -7.10 0.64 -4.94
N GLN A 116 -6.52 -0.45 -5.45
CA GLN A 116 -6.95 -1.09 -6.69
C GLN A 116 -8.40 -1.58 -6.56
N ALA A 117 -8.77 -2.20 -5.44
CA ALA A 117 -10.14 -2.63 -5.18
C ALA A 117 -11.14 -1.47 -5.22
N LEU A 118 -10.78 -0.29 -4.70
CA LEU A 118 -11.66 0.90 -4.69
C LEU A 118 -12.00 1.41 -6.09
N THR A 119 -11.12 1.22 -7.09
CA THR A 119 -11.37 1.61 -8.49
C THR A 119 -12.57 0.88 -9.10
N TRP A 120 -12.97 -0.26 -8.53
CA TRP A 120 -14.09 -1.07 -9.00
C TRP A 120 -15.45 -0.63 -8.45
N LYS A 121 -15.54 0.39 -7.60
CA LYS A 121 -16.81 0.81 -6.96
C LYS A 121 -17.88 1.13 -8.01
N GLY A 122 -18.99 0.38 -7.97
CA GLY A 122 -20.11 0.53 -8.91
C GLY A 122 -19.89 -0.08 -10.29
N VAL A 123 -18.73 -0.70 -10.55
CA VAL A 123 -18.41 -1.34 -11.83
C VAL A 123 -19.07 -2.72 -11.89
N ASN A 124 -19.62 -3.06 -13.06
CA ASN A 124 -20.12 -4.41 -13.32
C ASN A 124 -18.96 -5.36 -13.64
N PHE A 125 -18.81 -6.42 -12.84
CA PHE A 125 -17.87 -7.52 -13.13
C PHE A 125 -18.63 -8.77 -13.54
N LYS A 126 -18.45 -9.16 -14.83
CA LYS A 126 -19.15 -10.28 -15.49
C LYS A 126 -20.66 -10.20 -15.23
N ALA A 127 -21.29 -9.15 -15.80
CA ALA A 127 -22.71 -8.86 -15.63
C ALA A 127 -23.59 -10.09 -15.96
N GLY A 128 -24.67 -10.28 -15.20
CA GLY A 128 -25.60 -11.40 -15.35
C GLY A 128 -25.14 -12.72 -14.72
N GLN A 129 -23.86 -12.88 -14.37
CA GLN A 129 -23.36 -14.12 -13.76
C GLN A 129 -23.46 -14.07 -12.22
N THR A 130 -23.85 -15.16 -11.56
CA THR A 130 -23.89 -15.23 -10.09
C THR A 130 -22.58 -15.80 -9.53
N ALA A 131 -22.33 -15.62 -8.23
CA ALA A 131 -21.20 -16.26 -7.53
C ALA A 131 -19.79 -16.02 -8.12
N ARG A 132 -19.50 -14.78 -8.56
CA ARG A 132 -18.18 -14.38 -9.11
C ARG A 132 -17.31 -13.58 -8.12
N CYS A 133 -17.49 -13.74 -6.82
CA CYS A 133 -16.74 -12.97 -5.83
C CYS A 133 -15.24 -13.30 -5.81
N ALA A 134 -14.87 -14.57 -5.81
CA ALA A 134 -13.46 -14.99 -5.84
C ALA A 134 -12.76 -14.61 -7.15
N ASP A 135 -13.45 -14.77 -8.27
CA ASP A 135 -12.99 -14.35 -9.61
C ASP A 135 -12.65 -12.85 -9.65
N TRP A 136 -13.52 -12.02 -9.07
CA TRP A 136 -13.27 -10.59 -8.94
C TRP A 136 -12.08 -10.28 -8.01
N VAL A 137 -11.98 -10.93 -6.84
CA VAL A 137 -10.82 -10.75 -5.93
C VAL A 137 -9.51 -11.09 -6.64
N ARG A 138 -9.45 -12.21 -7.37
CA ARG A 138 -8.26 -12.60 -8.15
C ARG A 138 -7.93 -11.59 -9.24
N ARG A 139 -8.94 -11.01 -9.90
CA ARG A 139 -8.74 -9.95 -10.89
C ARG A 139 -8.09 -8.73 -10.24
N VAL A 140 -8.59 -8.27 -9.09
CA VAL A 140 -8.01 -7.12 -8.37
C VAL A 140 -6.58 -7.40 -7.92
N LEU A 141 -6.32 -8.59 -7.38
CA LEU A 141 -4.98 -9.00 -6.96
C LEU A 141 -4.01 -9.01 -8.15
N ALA A 142 -4.41 -9.59 -9.28
CA ALA A 142 -3.59 -9.62 -10.49
C ALA A 142 -3.32 -8.22 -11.05
N GLU A 143 -4.31 -7.32 -11.03
CA GLU A 143 -4.12 -5.90 -11.40
C GLU A 143 -3.18 -5.15 -10.45
N ALA A 144 -3.03 -5.62 -9.22
CA ALA A 144 -2.10 -5.09 -8.23
C ALA A 144 -0.75 -5.83 -8.22
N GLY A 145 -0.48 -6.68 -9.21
CA GLY A 145 0.76 -7.48 -9.30
C GLY A 145 0.88 -8.59 -8.25
N VAL A 146 -0.22 -8.98 -7.59
CA VAL A 146 -0.26 -10.02 -6.55
C VAL A 146 -0.86 -11.31 -7.10
N ASN A 147 -0.11 -12.40 -7.02
CA ASN A 147 -0.60 -13.72 -7.41
C ASN A 147 -0.80 -14.61 -6.19
N VAL A 148 -2.06 -14.80 -5.77
CA VAL A 148 -2.41 -15.70 -4.68
C VAL A 148 -2.83 -17.05 -5.27
N GLY A 149 -2.28 -18.14 -4.74
CA GLY A 149 -2.60 -19.51 -5.16
C GLY A 149 -4.05 -19.94 -4.87
N VAL A 150 -4.28 -21.25 -4.92
CA VAL A 150 -5.55 -21.89 -4.54
C VAL A 150 -5.29 -22.74 -3.32
N ALA A 151 -6.10 -22.56 -2.27
CA ALA A 151 -5.97 -23.30 -1.03
C ALA A 151 -6.16 -24.80 -1.27
N LYS A 152 -5.36 -25.63 -0.59
CA LYS A 152 -5.48 -27.08 -0.61
C LYS A 152 -6.88 -27.49 -0.14
N GLY A 153 -7.54 -28.34 -0.93
CA GLY A 153 -8.90 -28.81 -0.64
C GLY A 153 -10.02 -27.89 -1.11
N SER A 154 -9.73 -26.72 -1.69
CA SER A 154 -10.74 -25.93 -2.39
C SER A 154 -11.17 -26.62 -3.69
N ALA A 155 -12.45 -26.48 -4.04
CA ALA A 155 -12.99 -27.04 -5.29
C ALA A 155 -12.57 -26.26 -6.56
N GLY A 156 -11.76 -25.20 -6.41
CA GLY A 156 -11.12 -24.51 -7.54
C GLY A 156 -10.93 -23.01 -7.32
N PRO A 157 -10.21 -22.32 -8.22
CA PRO A 157 -9.85 -20.89 -8.05
C PRO A 157 -11.06 -19.95 -8.02
N LEU A 158 -12.21 -20.38 -8.53
CA LEU A 158 -13.44 -19.59 -8.55
C LEU A 158 -14.26 -19.71 -7.26
N MET A 159 -13.83 -20.54 -6.32
CA MET A 159 -14.52 -20.76 -5.06
C MET A 159 -14.02 -19.79 -3.99
N ALA A 160 -14.93 -19.30 -3.14
CA ALA A 160 -14.60 -18.38 -2.06
C ALA A 160 -13.63 -19.00 -1.04
N ASP A 161 -13.73 -20.31 -0.80
CA ASP A 161 -12.82 -21.08 0.06
C ASP A 161 -11.41 -21.26 -0.56
N SER A 162 -11.19 -20.87 -1.81
CA SER A 162 -9.88 -20.94 -2.46
C SER A 162 -8.81 -20.03 -1.83
N PHE A 163 -9.22 -19.15 -0.93
CA PHE A 163 -8.34 -18.29 -0.14
C PHE A 163 -8.15 -18.79 1.31
N HIS A 164 -8.79 -19.89 1.71
CA HIS A 164 -8.77 -20.39 3.07
C HIS A 164 -7.69 -21.46 3.29
N GLY A 165 -6.42 -21.05 3.23
CA GLY A 165 -5.28 -21.93 3.45
C GLY A 165 -4.10 -21.16 4.03
N ALA A 166 -3.51 -21.66 5.12
CA ALA A 166 -2.34 -21.05 5.76
C ALA A 166 -1.09 -21.10 4.87
N GLU A 167 -1.08 -21.99 3.87
CA GLU A 167 -0.05 -22.05 2.83
C GLU A 167 -0.07 -20.84 1.88
N LEU A 168 -1.17 -20.07 1.86
CA LEU A 168 -1.31 -18.87 1.03
C LEU A 168 -0.90 -17.59 1.77
N GLY A 169 -0.71 -17.64 3.09
CA GLY A 169 -0.46 -16.47 3.92
C GLY A 169 -0.96 -16.58 5.36
N GLU A 170 -0.94 -15.46 6.07
CA GLU A 170 -1.39 -15.38 7.45
C GLU A 170 -2.93 -15.39 7.50
N LEU A 171 -3.50 -16.37 8.20
CA LEU A 171 -4.94 -16.42 8.47
C LEU A 171 -5.27 -15.53 9.68
N ILE A 172 -6.15 -14.57 9.46
CA ILE A 172 -6.61 -13.63 10.47
C ILE A 172 -7.99 -14.07 10.95
N LEU A 173 -8.11 -14.33 12.26
CA LEU A 173 -9.35 -14.80 12.88
C LEU A 173 -10.06 -13.70 13.67
N ASP A 174 -9.39 -12.59 13.94
CA ASP A 174 -9.95 -11.43 14.64
C ASP A 174 -10.14 -10.25 13.68
N VAL A 175 -11.37 -9.73 13.61
CA VAL A 175 -11.72 -8.54 12.80
C VAL A 175 -10.89 -7.32 13.21
N GLY A 176 -10.47 -7.22 14.48
CA GLY A 176 -9.63 -6.14 14.98
C GLY A 176 -8.20 -6.15 14.43
N GLN A 177 -7.76 -7.25 13.81
CA GLN A 177 -6.43 -7.39 13.21
C GLN A 177 -6.43 -7.17 11.68
N LEU A 178 -7.60 -6.93 11.09
CA LEU A 178 -7.73 -6.64 9.67
C LEU A 178 -7.03 -5.33 9.31
N ARG A 179 -6.47 -5.30 8.12
CA ARG A 179 -5.79 -4.15 7.53
C ARG A 179 -6.20 -4.01 6.06
N PRO A 180 -6.08 -2.81 5.46
CA PRO A 180 -6.25 -2.64 4.02
C PRO A 180 -5.43 -3.65 3.22
N GLY A 181 -6.08 -4.32 2.28
CA GLY A 181 -5.51 -5.36 1.41
C GLY A 181 -5.80 -6.79 1.87
N ASP A 182 -6.24 -7.01 3.11
CA ASP A 182 -6.59 -8.36 3.57
C ASP A 182 -7.83 -8.89 2.81
N ILE A 183 -7.84 -10.18 2.48
CA ILE A 183 -8.93 -10.86 1.79
C ILE A 183 -9.88 -11.43 2.85
N VAL A 184 -11.04 -10.82 3.03
CA VAL A 184 -12.05 -11.26 4.02
C VAL A 184 -12.93 -12.35 3.45
N MET A 185 -13.19 -13.38 4.26
CA MET A 185 -14.00 -14.55 3.94
C MET A 185 -15.23 -14.61 4.85
N PHE A 186 -16.38 -14.92 4.26
CA PHE A 186 -17.67 -14.94 4.96
C PHE A 186 -18.39 -16.27 4.81
N ALA A 187 -19.06 -16.67 5.88
CA ALA A 187 -19.84 -17.91 5.92
C ALA A 187 -21.31 -17.67 5.57
N ASP A 188 -21.92 -18.69 4.94
CA ASP A 188 -23.37 -18.84 4.75
C ASP A 188 -24.10 -17.63 4.11
N THR A 189 -23.46 -16.91 3.18
CA THR A 189 -24.02 -15.71 2.52
C THR A 189 -25.07 -16.03 1.45
N TYR A 190 -25.24 -17.29 1.04
CA TYR A 190 -26.22 -17.73 0.04
C TYR A 190 -27.62 -18.06 0.62
N ARG A 191 -28.03 -17.46 1.75
CA ARG A 191 -29.36 -17.73 2.33
C ARG A 191 -30.48 -17.07 1.51
N GLY A 192 -31.53 -17.83 1.19
CA GLY A 192 -32.74 -17.36 0.49
C GLY A 192 -33.66 -18.52 0.05
N PRO A 193 -34.96 -18.29 -0.20
CA PRO A 193 -35.90 -19.31 -0.66
C PRO A 193 -35.39 -19.96 -1.97
N GLY A 194 -35.38 -21.29 -2.02
CA GLY A 194 -34.95 -22.06 -3.21
C GLY A 194 -33.43 -22.22 -3.39
N ARG A 195 -32.60 -21.80 -2.43
CA ARG A 195 -31.15 -22.06 -2.46
C ARG A 195 -30.78 -23.32 -1.67
N SER A 196 -29.93 -24.15 -2.25
CA SER A 196 -29.59 -25.48 -1.75
C SER A 196 -29.16 -25.47 -0.27
N PRO A 197 -29.77 -26.30 0.59
CA PRO A 197 -29.32 -26.55 1.97
C PRO A 197 -27.90 -27.12 2.07
N ILE A 198 -27.30 -27.51 0.93
CA ILE A 198 -26.01 -28.20 0.83
C ILE A 198 -24.82 -27.26 1.02
N ALA A 199 -25.02 -25.93 1.06
CA ALA A 199 -24.04 -25.03 1.65
C ALA A 199 -24.07 -25.21 3.18
N GLY A 200 -23.45 -26.29 3.67
CA GLY A 200 -23.41 -26.65 5.08
C GLY A 200 -23.00 -25.48 5.96
N ARG A 201 -23.56 -25.45 7.18
CA ARG A 201 -23.28 -24.41 8.19
C ARG A 201 -21.78 -24.17 8.31
N GLY A 202 -21.36 -22.92 8.14
CA GLY A 202 -19.97 -22.51 8.32
C GLY A 202 -19.11 -22.61 7.06
N ARG A 203 -19.67 -22.95 5.89
CA ARG A 203 -18.90 -22.92 4.64
C ARG A 203 -18.60 -21.48 4.21
N ILE A 204 -17.38 -21.24 3.77
CA ILE A 204 -16.98 -19.96 3.17
C ILE A 204 -17.64 -19.86 1.80
N THR A 205 -18.54 -18.90 1.67
CA THR A 205 -19.38 -18.73 0.48
C THR A 205 -19.18 -17.39 -0.21
N HIS A 206 -18.41 -16.48 0.39
CA HIS A 206 -18.17 -15.16 -0.17
C HIS A 206 -16.83 -14.58 0.28
N VAL A 207 -16.27 -13.72 -0.57
CA VAL A 207 -15.02 -13.02 -0.29
C VAL A 207 -15.07 -11.55 -0.74
N GLY A 208 -14.24 -10.73 -0.10
CA GLY A 208 -13.99 -9.34 -0.45
C GLY A 208 -12.57 -8.90 -0.05
N ILE A 209 -12.22 -7.66 -0.35
CA ILE A 209 -10.92 -7.06 -0.01
C ILE A 209 -11.17 -5.91 0.97
N VAL A 210 -10.47 -5.90 2.11
CA VAL A 210 -10.53 -4.79 3.07
C VAL A 210 -9.91 -3.55 2.45
N THR A 211 -10.61 -2.42 2.53
CA THR A 211 -10.15 -1.15 1.95
C THR A 211 -9.76 -0.10 2.98
N SER A 212 -10.40 -0.13 4.15
CA SER A 212 -10.06 0.73 5.28
C SER A 212 -10.54 0.12 6.59
N CYS A 213 -9.90 0.50 7.69
CA CYS A 213 -10.32 0.17 9.05
C CYS A 213 -10.22 1.41 9.93
N ASP A 214 -11.24 1.67 10.73
CA ASP A 214 -11.27 2.74 11.72
C ASP A 214 -11.86 2.25 13.05
N ALA A 215 -12.07 3.16 14.00
CA ALA A 215 -12.63 2.84 15.32
C ALA A 215 -14.06 2.25 15.26
N THR A 216 -14.77 2.42 14.15
CA THR A 216 -16.12 1.87 13.91
C THR A 216 -16.11 0.52 13.20
N GLY A 217 -14.92 0.02 12.81
CA GLY A 217 -14.72 -1.25 12.13
C GLY A 217 -14.12 -1.09 10.73
N CYS A 218 -14.15 -2.18 9.96
CA CYS A 218 -13.54 -2.22 8.63
C CYS A 218 -14.58 -2.12 7.50
N MET A 219 -14.17 -1.46 6.43
CA MET A 219 -14.83 -1.43 5.13
C MET A 219 -14.16 -2.43 4.19
N MET A 220 -14.96 -2.97 3.27
CA MET A 220 -14.49 -3.84 2.22
C MET A 220 -15.11 -3.48 0.87
N MET A 221 -14.40 -3.85 -0.18
CA MET A 221 -14.90 -3.95 -1.53
C MET A 221 -15.21 -5.42 -1.83
N ASP A 222 -16.39 -5.69 -2.38
CA ASP A 222 -16.75 -7.03 -2.81
C ASP A 222 -17.65 -7.01 -4.04
N ARG A 223 -17.62 -8.10 -4.79
CA ARG A 223 -18.55 -8.35 -5.89
C ARG A 223 -19.72 -9.21 -5.37
N PRO A 224 -20.93 -8.65 -5.18
CA PRO A 224 -22.05 -9.37 -4.57
C PRO A 224 -22.41 -10.66 -5.31
N THR A 225 -22.89 -11.66 -4.58
CA THR A 225 -23.29 -12.96 -5.14
C THR A 225 -24.45 -12.87 -6.15
N ALA A 226 -25.33 -11.88 -5.99
CA ALA A 226 -26.55 -11.67 -6.78
C ALA A 226 -26.33 -10.90 -8.11
N ALA A 227 -25.17 -11.04 -8.76
CA ALA A 227 -24.86 -10.41 -10.05
C ALA A 227 -24.98 -8.87 -10.09
N ARG A 228 -24.93 -8.22 -8.92
CA ARG A 228 -24.94 -6.75 -8.79
C ARG A 228 -23.54 -6.16 -9.03
N PRO A 229 -23.44 -4.86 -9.35
CA PRO A 229 -22.16 -4.15 -9.40
C PRO A 229 -21.36 -4.31 -8.11
N VAL A 230 -20.04 -4.14 -8.18
CA VAL A 230 -19.13 -4.19 -7.03
C VAL A 230 -19.53 -3.10 -6.01
N GLN A 231 -19.54 -3.45 -4.73
CA GLN A 231 -20.04 -2.60 -3.64
C GLN A 231 -18.94 -2.29 -2.62
N HIS A 232 -19.02 -1.10 -2.01
CA HIS A 232 -18.21 -0.69 -0.87
C HIS A 232 -19.09 -0.71 0.38
N ARG A 233 -18.79 -1.56 1.36
CA ARG A 233 -19.64 -1.75 2.56
C ARG A 233 -18.85 -2.27 3.76
N ARG A 234 -19.48 -2.30 4.93
CA ARG A 234 -18.85 -2.81 6.16
C ARG A 234 -18.60 -4.32 6.07
N VAL A 235 -17.46 -4.76 6.61
CA VAL A 235 -17.16 -6.21 6.81
C VAL A 235 -18.24 -6.89 7.65
N SER A 236 -18.85 -6.17 8.59
CA SER A 236 -19.95 -6.66 9.44
C SER A 236 -21.28 -6.91 8.70
N THR A 237 -21.35 -6.64 7.39
CA THR A 237 -22.56 -6.95 6.58
C THR A 237 -22.84 -8.45 6.52
N PHE A 238 -21.81 -9.29 6.66
CA PHE A 238 -21.93 -10.74 6.64
C PHE A 238 -21.31 -11.36 7.89
N LYS A 239 -21.59 -12.64 8.14
CA LYS A 239 -20.93 -13.41 9.20
C LYS A 239 -19.47 -13.64 8.82
N PHE A 240 -18.57 -12.88 9.43
CA PHE A 240 -17.13 -13.06 9.30
C PHE A 240 -16.74 -14.50 9.66
N HIS A 241 -15.91 -15.11 8.84
CA HIS A 241 -15.34 -16.44 9.09
C HIS A 241 -13.86 -16.32 9.43
N SER A 242 -13.08 -15.75 8.50
CA SER A 242 -11.65 -15.49 8.63
C SER A 242 -11.24 -14.48 7.56
N ALA A 243 -9.98 -14.05 7.56
CA ALA A 243 -9.37 -13.37 6.44
C ALA A 243 -7.99 -13.97 6.13
N LEU A 244 -7.49 -13.70 4.93
CA LEU A 244 -6.16 -14.06 4.48
C LEU A 244 -5.37 -12.76 4.24
N ARG A 245 -4.19 -12.68 4.84
CA ARG A 245 -3.14 -11.76 4.43
C ARG A 245 -2.12 -12.54 3.58
N PRO A 246 -2.14 -12.37 2.25
CA PRO A 246 -1.25 -13.11 1.35
C PRO A 246 0.23 -13.09 1.77
N ALA A 247 0.88 -14.25 1.70
CA ALA A 247 2.33 -14.39 1.93
C ALA A 247 3.13 -13.52 0.94
N GLU A 248 2.58 -13.32 -0.25
CA GLU A 248 3.09 -12.46 -1.31
C GLU A 248 3.33 -11.02 -0.85
N TYR A 249 2.64 -10.54 0.19
CA TYR A 249 2.93 -9.22 0.74
C TYR A 249 4.26 -9.17 1.50
N GLY A 250 4.66 -10.28 2.12
CA GLY A 250 5.93 -10.39 2.86
C GLY A 250 7.10 -10.89 2.02
N LYS A 251 6.84 -11.42 0.82
CA LYS A 251 7.89 -11.63 -0.18
C LYS A 251 8.40 -10.25 -0.52
N ALA A 252 9.61 -9.92 -0.07
CA ALA A 252 10.28 -8.75 -0.58
C ALA A 252 10.22 -8.86 -2.10
N GLN A 253 9.44 -7.99 -2.75
CA GLN A 253 9.71 -7.76 -4.16
C GLN A 253 11.18 -7.40 -4.15
N PRO A 254 12.04 -8.17 -4.84
CA PRO A 254 13.47 -7.88 -4.85
C PRO A 254 13.56 -6.39 -5.11
N PRO A 255 14.20 -5.60 -4.23
CA PRO A 255 14.34 -4.17 -4.47
C PRO A 255 14.85 -4.12 -5.88
N SER A 256 14.05 -3.55 -6.77
CA SER A 256 14.39 -3.61 -8.17
C SER A 256 15.46 -2.54 -8.37
N SER A 257 16.64 -2.83 -7.84
CA SER A 257 17.90 -2.14 -8.03
C SER A 257 18.38 -2.31 -9.47
N ALA A 258 17.76 -3.22 -10.23
CA ALA A 258 17.81 -3.17 -11.67
C ALA A 258 17.19 -1.86 -12.15
N ALA A 259 18.05 -1.00 -12.69
CA ALA A 259 17.69 0.18 -13.46
C ALA A 259 16.46 -0.11 -14.35
N PRO A 260 15.45 0.78 -14.39
CA PRO A 260 14.29 0.58 -15.25
C PRO A 260 14.74 0.43 -16.69
N SER A 261 14.20 -0.51 -17.46
CA SER A 261 14.55 -0.66 -18.88
C SER A 261 14.05 0.55 -19.69
N ASP A 262 14.66 0.81 -20.85
CA ASP A 262 14.22 1.91 -21.75
C ASP A 262 12.75 1.76 -22.16
N ASP A 263 12.34 0.52 -22.40
CA ASP A 263 10.96 0.16 -22.74
C ASP A 263 9.99 0.44 -21.59
N LEU A 264 10.39 0.13 -20.35
CA LEU A 264 9.62 0.51 -19.16
C LEU A 264 9.52 2.03 -19.01
N LEU A 265 10.64 2.76 -19.19
CA LEU A 265 10.63 4.23 -19.11
C LEU A 265 9.70 4.86 -20.16
N LYS A 266 9.77 4.38 -21.40
CA LYS A 266 8.87 4.82 -22.48
C LYS A 266 7.42 4.58 -22.13
N ARG A 267 7.07 3.37 -21.67
CA ARG A 267 5.70 3.02 -21.26
C ARG A 267 5.22 3.86 -20.09
N ALA A 268 5.94 3.86 -18.99
CA ALA A 268 5.56 4.54 -17.75
C ALA A 268 5.44 6.06 -17.96
N ILE A 269 6.52 6.70 -18.41
CA ILE A 269 6.50 8.16 -18.61
C ILE A 269 5.52 8.53 -19.73
N GLY A 270 5.47 7.76 -20.82
CA GLY A 270 4.48 8.02 -21.87
C GLY A 270 3.04 7.88 -21.40
N ARG A 271 2.75 6.97 -20.47
CA ARG A 271 1.44 6.86 -19.84
C ARG A 271 1.13 8.07 -18.97
N ALA A 272 2.11 8.59 -18.23
CA ALA A 272 1.99 9.81 -17.43
C ALA A 272 1.84 11.08 -18.29
N GLU A 273 2.50 11.15 -19.45
CA GLU A 273 2.35 12.23 -20.45
C GLU A 273 1.02 12.15 -21.22
N GLY A 274 0.42 10.94 -21.31
CA GLY A 274 -0.77 10.68 -22.13
C GLY A 274 -0.45 10.32 -23.59
N THR A 275 0.82 10.11 -23.92
CA THR A 275 1.31 9.67 -25.24
C THR A 275 1.25 8.14 -25.38
N ARG A 276 1.02 7.40 -24.29
CA ARG A 276 0.76 5.95 -24.31
C ARG A 276 -0.50 5.55 -23.54
N ASP A 277 -1.14 4.48 -23.98
CA ASP A 277 -2.30 3.86 -23.33
C ASP A 277 -1.88 2.92 -22.18
N ARG A 278 -2.86 2.29 -21.53
CA ARG A 278 -2.63 1.37 -20.41
C ARG A 278 -1.86 0.10 -20.78
N ASN A 279 -1.86 -0.27 -22.06
CA ASN A 279 -1.12 -1.42 -22.57
C ASN A 279 0.28 -1.01 -23.06
N GLY A 280 0.64 0.27 -22.92
CA GLY A 280 1.89 0.82 -23.42
C GLY A 280 1.89 1.13 -24.91
N ASN A 281 0.75 1.05 -25.60
CA ASN A 281 0.68 1.38 -27.03
C ASN A 281 0.66 2.90 -27.24
N PRO A 282 1.24 3.41 -28.34
CA PRO A 282 1.14 4.82 -28.72
C PRO A 282 -0.30 5.33 -28.84
N THR A 283 -0.58 6.53 -28.33
CA THR A 283 -1.82 7.27 -28.59
C THR A 283 -1.63 8.25 -29.75
N ALA A 284 -2.69 8.98 -30.14
CA ALA A 284 -2.57 10.06 -31.13
C ALA A 284 -1.52 11.12 -30.73
N ALA A 285 -1.36 11.39 -29.42
CA ALA A 285 -0.41 12.38 -28.92
C ALA A 285 1.06 11.97 -29.11
N PHE A 286 1.36 10.68 -29.30
CA PHE A 286 2.71 10.16 -29.57
C PHE A 286 3.26 10.65 -30.92
N GLY A 287 2.42 10.63 -31.97
CA GLY A 287 2.75 11.15 -33.31
C GLY A 287 2.92 12.68 -33.34
N GLY A 288 2.47 13.32 -32.27
CA GLY A 288 2.79 14.69 -31.91
C GLY A 288 1.56 15.52 -31.59
N HIS A 289 1.76 16.52 -30.74
CA HIS A 289 0.71 17.44 -30.32
C HIS A 289 1.30 18.82 -30.04
N THR A 290 0.48 19.87 -30.13
CA THR A 290 0.89 21.23 -29.80
C THR A 290 0.61 21.49 -28.32
N ASP A 291 1.65 21.87 -27.57
CA ASP A 291 1.52 22.25 -26.17
C ASP A 291 0.68 23.54 -26.06
N PRO A 292 -0.46 23.53 -25.33
CA PRO A 292 -1.30 24.71 -25.18
C PRO A 292 -0.57 25.90 -24.51
N GLY A 293 0.42 25.64 -23.67
CA GLY A 293 1.13 26.65 -22.88
C GLY A 293 2.17 27.43 -23.67
N ASN A 294 2.88 26.79 -24.61
CA ASN A 294 3.98 27.43 -25.36
C ASN A 294 3.89 27.28 -26.89
N ARG A 295 2.84 26.62 -27.40
CA ARG A 295 2.58 26.34 -28.83
C ARG A 295 3.68 25.54 -29.54
N LYS A 296 4.61 24.93 -28.81
CA LYS A 296 5.62 24.05 -29.41
C LYS A 296 5.01 22.69 -29.73
N ARG A 297 5.56 22.05 -30.76
CA ARG A 297 5.20 20.69 -31.13
C ARG A 297 6.00 19.70 -30.27
N ASN A 298 5.28 18.82 -29.60
CA ASN A 298 5.78 17.72 -28.79
C ASN A 298 5.74 16.43 -29.61
N LEU A 299 6.68 15.51 -29.40
CA LEU A 299 6.78 14.21 -30.10
C LEU A 299 7.24 13.09 -29.15
N GLY A 300 6.84 11.84 -29.43
CA GLY A 300 7.33 10.67 -28.72
C GLY A 300 6.63 10.39 -27.40
N SER A 301 7.14 9.40 -26.67
CA SER A 301 6.68 9.00 -25.33
C SER A 301 6.86 10.13 -24.33
N PHE A 302 7.97 10.85 -24.39
CA PHE A 302 8.35 11.86 -23.39
C PHE A 302 8.00 13.30 -23.81
N SER A 303 7.11 13.49 -24.80
CA SER A 303 6.67 14.83 -25.25
C SER A 303 7.82 15.78 -25.63
N TYR A 304 8.82 15.31 -26.37
CA TYR A 304 10.03 16.08 -26.72
C TYR A 304 9.74 17.33 -27.55
N GLN A 305 10.27 18.49 -27.14
CA GLN A 305 10.00 19.81 -27.72
C GLN A 305 11.09 20.39 -28.63
N HIS A 306 12.26 19.75 -28.74
CA HIS A 306 13.43 20.36 -29.40
C HIS A 306 13.66 19.83 -30.83
N GLY A 307 12.60 19.77 -31.63
CA GLY A 307 12.69 19.55 -33.08
C GLY A 307 13.25 18.19 -33.49
N ALA A 308 12.68 17.09 -32.99
CA ALA A 308 12.99 15.76 -33.51
C ALA A 308 12.25 15.51 -34.83
N PRO A 309 12.87 14.82 -35.82
CA PRO A 309 12.22 14.45 -37.08
C PRO A 309 11.17 13.33 -36.93
N SER A 310 11.22 12.54 -35.85
CA SER A 310 10.29 11.44 -35.59
C SER A 310 10.08 11.22 -34.07
N PRO A 311 8.99 10.56 -33.67
CA PRO A 311 8.77 10.12 -32.29
C PRO A 311 9.89 9.24 -31.73
N ASP A 312 10.46 8.34 -32.53
CA ASP A 312 11.54 7.45 -32.07
C ASP A 312 12.84 8.21 -31.81
N GLU A 313 13.15 9.20 -32.65
CA GLU A 313 14.31 10.06 -32.45
C GLU A 313 14.11 11.00 -31.24
N ALA A 314 12.90 11.49 -31.03
CA ALA A 314 12.52 12.19 -29.79
C ALA A 314 12.76 11.31 -28.55
N ASP A 315 12.30 10.07 -28.59
CA ASP A 315 12.47 9.12 -27.49
C ASP A 315 13.94 8.78 -27.24
N ARG A 316 14.73 8.56 -28.30
CA ARG A 316 16.17 8.30 -28.19
C ARG A 316 16.89 9.45 -27.48
N ARG A 317 16.59 10.71 -27.85
CA ARG A 317 17.21 11.89 -27.24
C ARG A 317 16.85 12.04 -25.77
N TRP A 318 15.59 11.84 -25.42
CA TRP A 318 15.18 11.88 -24.01
C TRP A 318 15.79 10.75 -23.20
N LEU A 319 15.81 9.52 -23.73
CA LEU A 319 16.47 8.40 -23.04
C LEU A 319 17.95 8.69 -22.77
N GLU A 320 18.67 9.29 -23.71
CA GLU A 320 20.06 9.71 -23.48
C GLU A 320 20.19 10.69 -22.30
N VAL A 321 19.29 11.68 -22.21
CA VAL A 321 19.25 12.62 -21.09
C VAL A 321 18.92 11.92 -19.77
N LEU A 322 17.89 11.07 -19.76
CA LEU A 322 17.45 10.35 -18.58
C LEU A 322 18.52 9.39 -18.05
N ARG A 323 19.25 8.70 -18.93
CA ARG A 323 20.35 7.81 -18.55
C ARG A 323 21.56 8.54 -17.98
N LYS A 324 21.76 9.82 -18.33
CA LYS A 324 22.76 10.68 -17.69
C LYS A 324 22.29 11.15 -16.31
N ALA A 325 21.01 11.45 -16.15
CA ALA A 325 20.44 11.90 -14.88
C ALA A 325 20.30 10.78 -13.83
N GLU A 326 20.00 9.55 -14.27
CA GLU A 326 19.80 8.39 -13.40
C GLU A 326 20.91 8.15 -12.36
N PRO A 327 22.20 8.06 -12.72
CA PRO A 327 23.27 7.84 -11.74
C PRO A 327 23.39 9.00 -10.73
N GLU A 328 23.13 10.24 -11.15
CA GLU A 328 23.14 11.40 -10.23
C GLU A 328 22.01 11.28 -9.19
N ILE A 329 20.80 10.91 -9.63
CA ILE A 329 19.65 10.70 -8.75
C ILE A 329 19.92 9.54 -7.78
N GLN A 330 20.46 8.43 -8.28
CA GLN A 330 20.79 7.28 -7.44
C GLN A 330 21.91 7.57 -6.44
N ALA A 331 22.90 8.37 -6.82
CA ALA A 331 23.95 8.84 -5.91
C ALA A 331 23.37 9.72 -4.80
N GLN A 332 22.46 10.64 -5.11
CA GLN A 332 21.77 11.44 -4.09
C GLN A 332 20.98 10.58 -3.10
N ALA A 333 20.29 9.56 -3.60
CA ALA A 333 19.52 8.65 -2.75
C ALA A 333 20.44 7.81 -1.87
N THR A 334 21.52 7.28 -2.42
CA THR A 334 22.52 6.52 -1.67
C THR A 334 23.16 7.39 -0.59
N ALA A 335 23.49 8.65 -0.89
CA ALA A 335 24.04 9.58 0.08
C ALA A 335 23.06 9.92 1.22
N LYS A 336 21.75 10.03 0.91
CA LYS A 336 20.73 10.40 1.88
C LYS A 336 20.21 9.23 2.72
N PHE A 337 20.05 8.07 2.10
CA PHE A 337 19.34 6.92 2.68
C PHE A 337 20.24 5.69 2.90
N GLY A 338 21.50 5.74 2.47
CA GLY A 338 22.41 4.58 2.42
C GLY A 338 22.04 3.56 1.34
N GLN A 339 21.01 3.83 0.53
CA GLN A 339 20.46 2.91 -0.46
C GLN A 339 19.98 3.66 -1.72
N PRO A 340 20.05 3.02 -2.91
CA PRO A 340 19.45 3.57 -4.12
C PRO A 340 17.92 3.68 -3.98
N LEU A 341 17.30 4.57 -4.75
CA LEU A 341 15.85 4.63 -4.88
C LEU A 341 15.30 3.30 -5.41
N SER A 342 14.13 2.91 -4.91
CA SER A 342 13.35 1.84 -5.54
C SER A 342 13.01 2.21 -6.99
N LYS A 343 12.81 1.20 -7.84
CA LYS A 343 12.46 1.41 -9.26
C LYS A 343 11.30 2.39 -9.45
N THR A 344 10.25 2.27 -8.63
CA THR A 344 9.08 3.15 -8.68
C THR A 344 9.46 4.61 -8.39
N ALA A 345 10.24 4.85 -7.35
CA ALA A 345 10.72 6.19 -7.03
C ALA A 345 11.70 6.74 -8.07
N LEU A 346 12.58 5.89 -8.64
CA LEU A 346 13.49 6.30 -9.71
C LEU A 346 12.73 6.69 -10.98
N VAL A 347 11.76 5.88 -11.42
CA VAL A 347 10.93 6.22 -12.58
C VAL A 347 10.16 7.52 -12.34
N ALA A 348 9.64 7.72 -11.12
CA ALA A 348 9.01 8.99 -10.75
C ALA A 348 10.00 10.17 -10.73
N ALA A 349 11.26 9.98 -10.36
CA ALA A 349 12.27 11.03 -10.42
C ALA A 349 12.59 11.41 -11.88
N LEU A 350 12.76 10.41 -12.75
CA LEU A 350 13.06 10.58 -14.18
C LEU A 350 11.88 11.22 -14.94
N ASP A 351 10.65 10.84 -14.61
CA ASP A 351 9.44 11.50 -15.10
C ASP A 351 9.35 12.98 -14.63
N GLY A 352 9.78 13.27 -13.40
CA GLY A 352 9.92 14.65 -12.93
C GLY A 352 10.93 15.44 -13.76
N TYR A 353 12.00 14.78 -14.21
CA TYR A 353 13.04 15.36 -15.05
C TYR A 353 12.55 15.72 -16.46
N THR A 354 11.61 14.97 -17.04
CA THR A 354 10.99 15.32 -18.34
C THR A 354 10.05 16.52 -18.22
N GLN A 355 9.38 16.68 -17.08
CA GLN A 355 8.53 17.84 -16.80
C GLN A 355 9.35 19.11 -16.48
N SER A 356 10.39 18.98 -15.67
CA SER A 356 11.37 20.02 -15.36
C SER A 356 12.66 19.36 -14.88
N PRO A 357 13.78 19.48 -15.63
CA PRO A 357 15.07 18.94 -15.19
C PRO A 357 15.48 19.41 -13.78
N ASP A 358 15.15 20.65 -13.42
CA ASP A 358 15.42 21.19 -12.08
C ASP A 358 14.52 20.56 -11.01
N ALA A 359 13.24 20.30 -11.29
CA ALA A 359 12.38 19.57 -10.36
C ALA A 359 12.83 18.11 -10.16
N GLY A 360 13.24 17.43 -11.24
CA GLY A 360 13.81 16.07 -11.15
C GLY A 360 15.04 16.01 -10.25
N LYS A 361 15.93 17.01 -10.33
CA LYS A 361 17.12 17.13 -9.46
C LYS A 361 16.78 17.39 -8.00
N ARG A 362 15.66 18.08 -7.71
CA ARG A 362 15.21 18.41 -6.34
C ARG A 362 14.38 17.31 -5.70
N PHE A 363 14.07 16.22 -6.42
CA PHE A 363 13.12 15.22 -5.95
C PHE A 363 13.59 14.44 -4.71
N VAL A 364 14.82 13.92 -4.70
CA VAL A 364 15.37 13.11 -3.61
C VAL A 364 15.37 13.82 -2.24
N PRO A 365 15.76 15.11 -2.15
CA PRO A 365 15.62 15.89 -0.91
C PRO A 365 14.23 15.85 -0.26
N HIS A 366 13.15 15.75 -1.04
CA HIS A 366 11.77 15.73 -0.52
C HIS A 366 11.24 14.34 -0.15
N LEU A 367 11.99 13.28 -0.46
CA LEU A 367 11.57 11.91 -0.12
C LEU A 367 11.85 11.57 1.36
N PRO A 368 10.94 10.87 2.05
CA PRO A 368 11.17 10.42 3.43
C PRO A 368 11.99 9.12 3.52
N THR A 369 12.06 8.34 2.44
CA THR A 369 12.79 7.06 2.36
C THR A 369 13.18 6.79 0.90
N HIS A 370 14.11 5.85 0.67
CA HIS A 370 14.51 5.38 -0.65
C HIS A 370 13.41 4.57 -1.36
N ASP A 371 12.47 3.99 -0.60
CA ASP A 371 11.32 3.23 -1.12
C ASP A 371 9.97 3.83 -0.65
N PRO A 372 9.63 5.03 -1.13
CA PRO A 372 8.45 5.79 -0.70
C PRO A 372 7.13 5.17 -1.17
N SER A 373 6.07 5.38 -0.39
CA SER A 373 4.70 5.08 -0.82
C SER A 373 4.27 5.98 -1.99
N PRO A 374 3.24 5.61 -2.76
CA PRO A 374 2.66 6.48 -3.80
C PRO A 374 2.37 7.91 -3.32
N GLU A 375 1.76 8.07 -2.15
CA GLU A 375 1.42 9.37 -1.57
C GLU A 375 2.67 10.18 -1.24
N GLN A 376 3.73 9.52 -0.74
CA GLN A 376 5.01 10.15 -0.47
C GLN A 376 5.71 10.60 -1.77
N ILE A 377 5.61 9.81 -2.85
CA ILE A 377 6.10 10.20 -4.18
C ILE A 377 5.34 11.44 -4.66
N ILE A 378 4.01 11.45 -4.58
CA ILE A 378 3.18 12.58 -5.02
C ILE A 378 3.53 13.85 -4.26
N ALA A 379 3.64 13.77 -2.93
CA ALA A 379 4.02 14.89 -2.10
C ALA A 379 5.42 15.41 -2.44
N ALA A 380 6.40 14.51 -2.59
CA ALA A 380 7.78 14.90 -2.92
C ALA A 380 7.88 15.53 -4.32
N ARG A 381 7.15 15.01 -5.30
CA ARG A 381 7.09 15.61 -6.64
C ARG A 381 6.44 16.99 -6.64
N ALA A 382 5.34 17.15 -5.90
CA ALA A 382 4.67 18.43 -5.77
C ALA A 382 5.59 19.47 -5.10
N ALA A 383 6.30 19.08 -4.05
CA ALA A 383 7.28 19.93 -3.37
C ALA A 383 8.47 20.31 -4.28
N ALA A 384 9.06 19.33 -4.97
CA ALA A 384 10.18 19.56 -5.89
C ALA A 384 9.80 20.49 -7.05
N LEU A 385 8.61 20.32 -7.64
CA LEU A 385 8.13 21.19 -8.70
C LEU A 385 7.79 22.59 -8.17
N ALA A 386 7.18 22.70 -6.99
CA ALA A 386 6.91 24.00 -6.37
C ALA A 386 8.20 24.77 -6.09
N GLU A 387 9.24 24.09 -5.61
CA GLU A 387 10.56 24.68 -5.40
C GLU A 387 11.21 25.11 -6.71
N SER A 388 11.17 24.24 -7.74
CA SER A 388 11.66 24.56 -9.08
C SER A 388 11.02 25.82 -9.66
N ARG A 389 9.72 25.98 -9.45
CA ARG A 389 8.95 27.13 -9.96
C ARG A 389 9.20 28.44 -9.24
N ARG A 390 9.80 28.42 -8.05
CA ARG A 390 10.30 29.65 -7.41
C ARG A 390 11.48 30.23 -8.17
N VAL A 391 12.26 29.38 -8.85
CA VAL A 391 13.37 29.78 -9.71
C VAL A 391 12.90 30.04 -11.14
N PHE A 392 12.00 29.19 -11.65
CA PHE A 392 11.47 29.25 -13.01
C PHE A 392 9.93 29.38 -13.01
N PRO A 393 9.38 30.59 -12.87
CA PRO A 393 7.94 30.79 -12.79
C PRO A 393 7.24 30.35 -14.09
N GLY A 394 6.04 29.77 -13.95
CA GLY A 394 5.21 29.32 -15.07
C GLY A 394 3.72 29.56 -14.80
N GLY A 395 2.87 29.37 -15.82
CA GLY A 395 1.42 29.61 -15.76
C GLY A 395 0.68 28.74 -14.72
N PRO A 396 -0.50 29.17 -14.24
CA PRO A 396 -1.21 28.52 -13.13
C PRO A 396 -1.43 27.02 -13.38
N LEU A 397 -1.10 26.20 -12.38
CA LEU A 397 -1.18 24.74 -12.46
C LEU A 397 -1.67 24.20 -11.12
N ASN A 398 -2.66 23.30 -11.15
CA ASN A 398 -3.01 22.51 -9.98
C ASN A 398 -1.96 21.41 -9.79
N VAL A 399 -0.83 21.79 -9.20
CA VAL A 399 0.35 20.93 -9.06
C VAL A 399 -0.01 19.60 -8.39
N SER A 400 -0.76 19.62 -7.29
CA SER A 400 -1.12 18.40 -6.57
C SER A 400 -1.94 17.43 -7.42
N ALA A 401 -2.94 17.93 -8.15
CA ALA A 401 -3.79 17.07 -8.97
C ALA A 401 -3.03 16.48 -10.17
N ASP A 402 -2.15 17.26 -10.80
CA ASP A 402 -1.32 16.75 -11.91
C ASP A 402 -0.30 15.70 -11.42
N GLN A 403 0.39 15.96 -10.30
CA GLN A 403 1.36 15.00 -9.76
C GLN A 403 0.67 13.69 -9.33
N GLN A 404 -0.52 13.76 -8.71
CA GLN A 404 -1.33 12.58 -8.40
C GLN A 404 -1.66 11.78 -9.67
N ARG A 405 -2.16 12.45 -10.71
CA ARG A 405 -2.52 11.82 -11.99
C ARG A 405 -1.31 11.12 -12.62
N ARG A 406 -0.16 11.81 -12.65
CA ARG A 406 1.09 11.27 -13.20
C ARG A 406 1.57 10.05 -12.43
N VAL A 407 1.66 10.12 -11.10
CA VAL A 407 2.12 8.98 -10.30
C VAL A 407 1.19 7.79 -10.47
N ASN A 408 -0.12 7.98 -10.44
CA ASN A 408 -1.08 6.90 -10.70
C ASN A 408 -0.84 6.25 -12.08
N ALA A 409 -0.59 7.07 -13.10
CA ALA A 409 -0.30 6.61 -14.46
C ALA A 409 1.04 5.86 -14.58
N LEU A 410 2.07 6.26 -13.83
CA LEU A 410 3.34 5.51 -13.74
C LEU A 410 3.12 4.12 -13.11
N LEU A 411 2.35 4.07 -12.02
CA LEU A 411 2.07 2.83 -11.29
C LEU A 411 1.29 1.82 -12.15
N GLU A 412 0.38 2.28 -13.01
CA GLU A 412 -0.32 1.44 -14.02
C GLU A 412 0.64 0.73 -15.00
N GLN A 413 1.93 1.11 -15.08
CA GLN A 413 2.91 0.49 -15.98
C GLN A 413 4.03 -0.28 -15.26
N LEU A 414 4.12 -0.13 -13.93
CA LEU A 414 5.15 -0.76 -13.10
C LEU A 414 4.67 -2.08 -12.48
N TYR A 415 3.36 -2.25 -12.36
CA TYR A 415 2.65 -3.41 -11.83
C TYR A 415 1.56 -3.82 -12.80
#